data_AF-A0A839Q9D0-F1
#
_entry.id   AF-A0A839Q9D0-F1
#
_cell.length_a   1.000
_cell.length_b   1.000
_cell.length_c   1.000
_cell.angle_alpha   90.00
_cell.angle_beta   90.00
_cell.angle_gamma   90.00
#
_symmetry.space_group_name_H-M   'P 1'
#
loop_
_entity.id
_entity.type
_entity.pdbx_description
1 polymer ?
#
loop_
_entity_poly.entity_id
_entity_poly.type
_entity_poly.pdbx_seq_one_letter_code
_entity_poly.pdbx_strand_id
1 'polypeptide(L)'
;MFRIDGIDGESIVVDGNWVEKLRTGTSRGRNPADQYSGTKVEEFSRRKKLFGGEKEHLLQVIVSLGTFFSLKVPAERRHEVDALIAELERARDRASS
;
A
#
# COMPACT_ATOMS: atom_id res chain seq x y z
N MET A 1 13.41 -5.56 -4.73
CA MET A 1 12.69 -4.43 -4.10
C MET A 1 11.44 -4.17 -4.92
N PHE A 2 10.25 -4.28 -4.31
CA PHE A 2 8.96 -3.94 -4.91
C PHE A 2 8.48 -2.62 -4.31
N ARG A 3 7.84 -1.76 -5.10
CA ARG A 3 7.30 -0.48 -4.64
C ARG A 3 5.99 -0.20 -5.35
N ILE A 4 5.01 0.26 -4.59
CA ILE A 4 3.79 0.84 -5.14
C ILE A 4 3.66 2.28 -4.65
N ASP A 5 3.51 3.19 -5.61
CA ASP A 5 3.21 4.59 -5.36
C ASP A 5 1.70 4.79 -5.28
N GLY A 6 1.26 5.48 -4.23
CA GLY A 6 -0.10 5.97 -4.09
C GLY A 6 -0.20 7.45 -4.45
N ILE A 7 -1.28 8.05 -4.00
CA ILE A 7 -1.49 9.50 -4.10
C ILE A 7 -0.77 10.25 -2.97
N ASP A 8 -0.74 11.58 -3.06
CA ASP A 8 -0.18 12.48 -2.03
C ASP A 8 1.30 12.22 -1.69
N GLY A 9 2.04 11.62 -2.64
CA GLY A 9 3.44 11.25 -2.50
C GLY A 9 3.68 10.09 -1.54
N GLU A 10 2.64 9.34 -1.18
CA GLU A 10 2.77 8.14 -0.34
C GLU A 10 3.21 6.93 -1.18
N SER A 11 4.00 6.04 -0.58
CA SER A 11 4.34 4.76 -1.20
C SER A 11 4.55 3.68 -0.14
N ILE A 12 4.33 2.42 -0.52
CA ILE A 12 4.74 1.26 0.26
C ILE A 12 5.84 0.55 -0.51
N VAL A 13 6.94 0.24 0.17
CA VAL A 13 8.12 -0.44 -0.36
C VAL A 13 8.29 -1.76 0.38
N VAL A 14 8.46 -2.84 -0.37
CA VAL A 14 8.86 -4.16 0.14
C VAL A 14 10.30 -4.39 -0.29
N ASP A 15 11.21 -4.38 0.67
CA ASP A 15 12.64 -4.55 0.46
C ASP A 15 13.21 -5.69 1.31
N GLY A 16 13.43 -6.83 0.67
CA GLY A 16 13.87 -8.05 1.34
C GLY A 16 12.87 -8.47 2.42
N ASN A 17 13.30 -8.41 3.68
CA ASN A 17 12.51 -8.81 4.85
C ASN A 17 11.88 -7.59 5.56
N TRP A 18 11.81 -6.44 4.88
CA TRP A 18 11.29 -5.19 5.44
C TRP A 18 10.18 -4.62 4.58
N VAL A 19 9.19 -4.05 5.25
CA VAL A 19 8.13 -3.25 4.63
C VAL A 19 8.23 -1.84 5.17
N GLU A 20 8.25 -0.86 4.27
CA GLU A 20 8.44 0.54 4.61
C GLU A 20 7.36 1.41 3.97
N LYS A 21 6.80 2.32 4.75
CA LYS A 21 5.91 3.37 4.25
C LYS A 21 6.71 4.66 4.10
N LEU A 22 6.69 5.22 2.89
CA LEU A 22 7.25 6.53 2.60
C LEU A 22 6.14 7.55 2.39
N ARG A 23 6.45 8.82 2.67
CA ARG A 23 5.68 9.98 2.22
C ARG A 23 6.65 11.04 1.73
N THR A 24 6.46 11.48 0.50
CA THR A 24 7.33 12.44 -0.21
C THR A 24 8.80 12.05 -0.14
N GLY A 25 9.10 10.75 -0.27
CA GLY A 25 10.46 10.20 -0.21
C GLY A 25 11.05 10.02 1.20
N THR A 26 10.34 10.43 2.26
CA THR A 26 10.79 10.27 3.65
C THR A 26 10.11 9.07 4.30
N SER A 27 10.88 8.24 4.99
CA SER A 27 10.36 7.12 5.79
C SER A 27 9.42 7.59 6.90
N ARG A 28 8.25 6.96 6.98
CA ARG A 28 7.24 7.20 8.01
C ARG A 28 7.06 6.01 8.95
N GLY A 29 7.60 4.86 8.58
CA GLY A 29 7.55 3.64 9.35
C GLY A 29 8.18 2.51 8.57
N ARG A 30 8.90 1.64 9.27
CA ARG A 30 9.54 0.46 8.71
C ARG A 30 9.33 -0.69 9.67
N ASN A 31 8.76 -1.78 9.16
CA ASN A 31 8.41 -2.96 9.94
C ASN A 31 9.02 -4.21 9.30
N PRO A 32 9.41 -5.20 10.12
CA PRO A 32 9.74 -6.53 9.63
C PRO A 32 8.59 -7.15 8.82
N ALA A 33 8.90 -7.86 7.74
CA ALA A 33 7.91 -8.48 6.86
C ALA A 33 7.26 -9.74 7.46
N ASP A 34 7.93 -10.41 8.40
CA ASP A 34 7.38 -11.53 9.18
C ASP A 34 6.15 -11.12 10.03
N GLN A 35 6.03 -9.82 10.36
CA GLN A 35 4.87 -9.28 11.06
C GLN A 35 3.63 -9.10 10.17
N TYR A 36 3.75 -9.35 8.85
CA TYR A 36 2.64 -9.19 7.91
C TYR A 36 1.51 -10.17 8.22
N SER A 37 0.34 -9.64 8.57
CA SER A 37 -0.84 -10.43 8.95
C SER A 37 -2.01 -10.32 7.96
N GLY A 38 -1.89 -9.46 6.94
CA GLY A 38 -2.88 -9.34 5.88
C GLY A 38 -3.04 -7.92 5.35
N THR A 39 -3.77 -7.82 4.24
CA THR A 39 -4.08 -6.55 3.58
C THR A 39 -5.59 -6.42 3.40
N LYS A 40 -6.15 -5.27 3.78
CA LYS A 40 -7.53 -4.89 3.48
C LYS A 40 -7.53 -3.92 2.31
N VAL A 41 -8.38 -4.17 1.32
CA VAL A 41 -8.58 -3.27 0.18
C VAL A 41 -10.04 -2.81 0.19
N GLU A 42 -10.26 -1.51 0.30
CA GLU A 42 -11.59 -0.90 0.26
C GLU A 42 -11.71 0.00 -0.95
N GLU A 43 -12.78 -0.16 -1.73
CA GLU A 43 -13.05 0.71 -2.86
C GLU A 43 -13.90 1.90 -2.40
N PHE A 44 -13.52 3.10 -2.81
CA PHE A 44 -14.29 4.30 -2.54
C PHE A 44 -14.22 5.28 -3.70
N SER A 45 -15.24 6.13 -3.80
CA SER A 45 -15.27 7.21 -4.79
C SER A 45 -15.15 8.55 -4.08
N ARG A 46 -14.22 9.41 -4.52
CA ARG A 46 -14.12 10.80 -4.02
C ARG A 46 -14.42 11.80 -5.14
N ARG A 47 -15.06 12.91 -4.82
CA ARG A 47 -15.21 14.02 -5.78
C ARG A 47 -13.88 14.74 -5.92
N LYS A 48 -13.43 14.93 -7.16
CA LYS A 48 -12.17 15.61 -7.48
C LYS A 48 -12.22 17.12 -7.22
N LYS A 49 -13.41 17.74 -7.39
CA LYS A 49 -13.65 19.17 -7.15
C LYS A 49 -15.00 19.39 -6.48
N LEU A 50 -15.12 20.48 -5.72
CA LEU A 50 -16.39 20.93 -5.12
C LEU A 50 -17.45 21.32 -6.18
N PHE A 51 -17.01 21.76 -7.37
CA PHE A 51 -17.87 22.24 -8.47
C PHE A 51 -17.66 21.52 -9.81
N GLY A 52 -17.32 20.23 -9.80
CA GLY A 52 -17.18 19.42 -11.00
C GLY A 52 -17.57 17.97 -10.73
N GLY A 53 -18.43 17.39 -11.57
CA GLY A 53 -19.03 16.07 -11.37
C GLY A 53 -18.08 14.87 -11.48
N GLU A 54 -16.78 15.09 -11.73
CA GLU A 54 -15.79 14.02 -11.80
C GLU A 54 -15.59 13.35 -10.42
N LYS A 55 -15.93 12.06 -10.38
CA LYS A 55 -15.62 11.16 -9.27
C LYS A 55 -14.35 10.39 -9.63
N GLU A 56 -13.38 10.38 -8.72
CA GLU A 56 -12.22 9.50 -8.79
C GLU A 56 -12.55 8.21 -8.02
N HIS A 57 -12.36 7.07 -8.66
CA HIS A 57 -12.45 5.76 -8.05
C HIS A 57 -11.09 5.38 -7.49
N LEU A 58 -11.02 5.08 -6.20
CA LEU A 58 -9.79 4.82 -5.48
C LEU A 58 -9.90 3.53 -4.67
N LEU A 59 -8.75 2.92 -4.43
CA LEU A 59 -8.54 1.81 -3.52
C LEU A 59 -7.83 2.35 -2.29
N GLN A 60 -8.42 2.16 -1.12
CA GLN A 60 -7.76 2.29 0.16
C GLN A 60 -7.16 0.94 0.52
N VAL A 61 -5.85 0.83 0.39
CA VAL A 61 -5.06 -0.34 0.80
C VAL A 61 -4.62 -0.12 2.24
N ILE A 62 -4.82 -1.11 3.10
CA ILE A 62 -4.39 -1.10 4.51
C ILE A 62 -3.63 -2.39 4.78
N VAL A 63 -2.33 -2.26 4.97
CA VAL A 63 -1.40 -3.37 5.26
C VAL A 63 -1.20 -3.47 6.77
N SER A 64 -1.36 -4.67 7.32
CA SER A 64 -1.20 -4.96 8.76
C SER A 64 0.14 -5.65 9.02
N LEU A 65 1.01 -5.02 9.80
CA LEU A 65 2.41 -5.43 10.09
C LEU A 65 2.74 -5.24 11.58
N GLY A 66 1.80 -5.56 12.49
CA GLY A 66 1.84 -5.11 13.90
C GLY A 66 1.46 -3.63 14.08
N THR A 67 1.73 -2.80 13.07
CA THR A 67 1.15 -1.46 12.84
C THR A 67 0.37 -1.44 11.52
N PHE A 68 -0.34 -0.34 11.26
CA PHE A 68 -1.10 -0.19 10.00
C PHE A 68 -0.43 0.79 9.05
N PHE A 69 -0.14 0.33 7.83
CA PHE A 69 0.25 1.19 6.72
C PHE A 69 -0.91 1.32 5.75
N SER A 70 -1.37 2.55 5.54
CA SER A 70 -2.42 2.86 4.56
C SER A 70 -1.80 3.41 3.28
N LEU A 71 -2.41 3.13 2.13
CA LEU A 71 -2.04 3.71 0.85
C LEU A 71 -3.30 3.89 0.00
N LYS A 72 -3.46 5.04 -0.64
CA LYS A 72 -4.55 5.29 -1.59
C LYS A 72 -4.02 5.17 -3.00
N VAL A 73 -4.65 4.34 -3.81
CA VAL A 73 -4.21 4.03 -5.18
C VAL A 73 -5.41 4.20 -6.14
N PRO A 74 -5.22 4.72 -7.36
CA PRO A 74 -6.26 4.71 -8.40
C PRO A 74 -6.80 3.29 -8.67
N ALA A 75 -8.12 3.14 -8.84
CA ALA A 75 -8.76 1.83 -8.99
C ALA A 75 -8.27 1.04 -10.23
N GLU A 76 -7.82 1.74 -11.25
CA GLU A 76 -7.27 1.20 -12.49
C GLU A 76 -5.96 0.42 -12.23
N ARG A 77 -5.29 0.71 -11.12
CA ARG A 77 -4.04 0.07 -10.68
C ARG A 77 -4.26 -1.08 -9.70
N ARG A 78 -5.46 -1.67 -9.69
CA ARG A 78 -5.78 -2.86 -8.86
C ARG A 78 -4.75 -3.98 -9.01
N HIS A 79 -4.32 -4.25 -10.23
CA HIS A 79 -3.29 -5.25 -10.52
C HIS A 79 -1.97 -5.01 -9.78
N GLU A 80 -1.58 -3.76 -9.55
CA GLU A 80 -0.38 -3.41 -8.77
C GLU A 80 -0.60 -3.63 -7.27
N VAL A 81 -1.83 -3.42 -6.77
CA VAL A 81 -2.20 -3.74 -5.39
C VAL A 81 -2.16 -5.25 -5.17
N ASP A 82 -2.67 -6.04 -6.12
CA ASP A 82 -2.60 -7.50 -6.03
C ASP A 82 -1.14 -7.99 -6.07
N ALA A 83 -0.28 -7.35 -6.88
CA ALA A 83 1.16 -7.60 -6.89
C ALA A 83 1.85 -7.22 -5.57
N LEU A 84 1.46 -6.11 -4.94
CA LEU A 84 1.94 -5.74 -3.60
C LEU A 84 1.60 -6.84 -2.59
N ILE A 85 0.36 -7.34 -2.59
CA ILE A 85 -0.09 -8.38 -1.66
C ILE A 85 0.75 -9.66 -1.83
N ALA A 86 0.95 -10.09 -3.08
CA ALA A 86 1.78 -11.27 -3.37
C ALA A 86 3.24 -11.09 -2.91
N GLU A 87 3.82 -9.89 -3.08
CA GLU A 87 5.17 -9.61 -2.61
C GLU A 87 5.27 -9.53 -1.08
N LEU A 88 4.23 -9.02 -0.39
CA LEU A 88 4.16 -9.02 1.07
C LEU A 88 4.09 -10.45 1.63
N GLU A 89 3.29 -11.33 1.02
CA GLU A 89 3.22 -12.75 1.39
C GLU A 89 4.57 -13.44 1.20
N ARG A 90 5.21 -13.25 0.04
CA ARG A 90 6.55 -13.79 -0.23
C ARG A 90 7.60 -13.28 0.75
N ALA A 91 7.56 -11.98 1.08
CA ALA A 91 8.50 -11.37 2.01
C ALA A 91 8.32 -11.91 3.43
N ARG A 92 7.06 -12.12 3.86
CA ARG A 92 6.74 -12.76 5.14
C ARG A 92 7.29 -14.18 5.19
N ASP A 93 6.98 -14.99 4.19
CA ASP A 93 7.37 -16.41 4.17
C ASP A 93 8.89 -16.57 4.16
N ARG A 94 9.61 -15.66 3.47
CA ARG A 94 11.08 -15.59 3.51
C ARG A 94 11.61 -15.17 4.88
N ALA A 95 10.98 -14.21 5.54
CA ALA A 95 11.42 -13.69 6.83
C ALA A 95 11.13 -14.67 8.00
N SER A 96 10.15 -15.56 7.85
CA SER A 96 9.80 -16.58 8.85
C SER A 96 10.50 -17.93 8.67
N SER A 97 11.26 -18.11 7.59
CA SER A 97 12.04 -19.34 7.28
C SER A 97 13.47 -19.23 7.79
#